data_AF-A0A3P6V4Z6-F1
#
_entry.id   AF-A0A3P6V4Z6-F1
#
_cell.length_a   1.000
_cell.length_b   1.000
_cell.length_c   1.000
_cell.angle_alpha   90.00
_cell.angle_beta   90.00
_cell.angle_gamma   90.00
#
_symmetry.space_group_name_H-M   'P 1'
#
loop_
_entity.id
_entity.type
_entity.pdbx_description
1 polymer ?
#
loop_
_entity_poly.entity_id
_entity_poly.type
_entity_poly.pdbx_seq_one_letter_code
_entity_poly.pdbx_strand_id
1 'polypeptide(L)'
;MSVKIHDGELFSYQLSTGCTKEMQNRTRSCLQPLMITWRNIRERRPLLKNYDKLLMCYHLCSVASLDGVIICRMHEYDNFIANNTSFPIYKYKREELLELCDGYANLFMCAGSESITICLNDEMVRFARDHFGYICTPQNIKRFMKHHVCISMALADTNSEKCQMFIGGVAEPGNDQNKCRGVRQYYDCIKWEIMQKCGNETLKEIEASINEYGCNLRT
;
A
#
# COMPACT_ATOMS: atom_id res chain seq x y z
N MET A 1 16.27 2.45 -29.04
CA MET A 1 15.70 3.79 -28.80
C MET A 1 15.61 3.99 -27.30
N SER A 2 16.43 4.88 -26.76
CA SER A 2 16.65 5.05 -25.32
C SER A 2 15.79 6.19 -24.78
N VAL A 3 14.79 5.86 -23.96
CA VAL A 3 14.06 6.81 -23.13
C VAL A 3 14.79 6.90 -21.80
N LYS A 4 15.32 8.09 -21.47
CA LYS A 4 15.77 8.41 -20.11
C LYS A 4 14.54 8.73 -19.28
N ILE A 5 14.23 7.87 -18.32
CA ILE A 5 13.20 8.11 -17.29
C ILE A 5 13.95 8.62 -16.05
N HIS A 6 13.63 9.84 -15.62
CA HIS A 6 14.09 10.38 -14.35
C HIS A 6 13.37 9.64 -13.21
N ASP A 7 14.15 9.02 -12.33
CA ASP A 7 13.81 8.59 -10.97
C ASP A 7 12.65 7.60 -10.79
N GLY A 8 12.71 6.46 -11.49
CA GLY A 8 11.99 5.25 -11.10
C GLY A 8 12.98 4.11 -10.90
N GLU A 9 13.11 3.61 -9.66
CA GLU A 9 13.84 2.35 -9.43
C GLU A 9 13.12 1.25 -10.22
N LEU A 10 13.78 0.73 -11.26
CA LEU A 10 13.29 -0.42 -11.99
C LEU A 10 13.49 -1.67 -11.14
N PHE A 11 12.43 -2.10 -10.47
CA PHE A 11 12.41 -3.39 -9.82
C PHE A 11 12.31 -4.51 -10.87
N SER A 12 13.34 -5.34 -10.96
CA SER A 12 13.32 -6.56 -11.76
C SER A 12 13.26 -7.77 -10.82
N TYR A 13 12.21 -8.58 -10.96
CA TYR A 13 12.03 -9.79 -10.16
C TYR A 13 12.04 -11.01 -11.08
N GLN A 14 12.79 -12.04 -10.69
CA GLN A 14 12.76 -13.34 -11.35
C GLN A 14 12.14 -14.37 -10.41
N LEU A 15 11.10 -15.06 -10.87
CA LEU A 15 10.53 -16.19 -10.14
C LEU A 15 11.61 -17.26 -9.96
N SER A 16 11.67 -17.84 -8.75
CA SER A 16 12.56 -18.98 -8.49
C SER A 16 12.23 -20.11 -9.44
N THR A 17 13.25 -20.74 -10.03
CA THR A 17 13.10 -21.94 -10.85
C THR A 17 12.48 -23.10 -10.07
N GLY A 18 12.56 -23.08 -8.73
CA GLY A 18 11.89 -24.04 -7.86
C GLY A 18 10.41 -23.75 -7.58
N CYS A 19 9.90 -22.56 -7.91
CA CYS A 19 8.48 -22.23 -7.70
C CYS A 19 7.64 -22.84 -8.81
N THR A 20 7.08 -24.02 -8.57
CA THR A 20 6.20 -24.68 -9.53
C THR A 20 4.86 -23.96 -9.64
N LYS A 21 4.16 -24.16 -10.76
CA LYS A 21 2.82 -23.59 -10.98
C LYS A 21 1.80 -24.06 -9.93
N GLU A 22 1.95 -25.30 -9.46
CA GLU A 22 1.11 -25.85 -8.39
C GLU A 22 1.34 -25.12 -7.06
N MET A 23 2.61 -24.92 -6.68
CA MET A 23 2.98 -24.18 -5.47
C MET A 23 2.51 -22.73 -5.55
N GLN A 24 2.66 -22.09 -6.71
CA GLN A 24 2.17 -20.74 -6.96
C GLN A 24 0.63 -20.67 -6.79
N ASN A 25 -0.12 -21.57 -7.43
CA ASN A 25 -1.57 -21.61 -7.33
C ASN A 25 -2.05 -21.85 -5.90
N ARG A 26 -1.43 -22.79 -5.18
CA ARG A 26 -1.73 -23.06 -3.77
C ARG A 26 -1.46 -21.84 -2.91
N THR A 27 -0.30 -21.20 -3.07
CA THR A 27 0.08 -20.02 -2.28
C THR A 27 -0.87 -18.85 -2.56
N ARG A 28 -1.25 -18.62 -3.82
CA ARG A 28 -2.23 -17.59 -4.20
C ARG A 28 -3.62 -17.88 -3.63
N SER A 29 -4.06 -19.13 -3.62
CA SER A 29 -5.32 -19.53 -2.98
C SER A 29 -5.29 -19.24 -1.47
N CYS A 30 -4.18 -19.55 -0.80
CA CYS A 30 -4.00 -19.24 0.62
C CYS A 30 -3.90 -17.72 0.91
N LEU A 31 -3.43 -16.92 -0.04
CA LEU A 31 -3.40 -15.45 0.06
C LEU A 31 -4.76 -14.79 -0.18
N GLN A 32 -5.68 -15.47 -0.87
CA GLN A 32 -6.95 -14.88 -1.29
C GLN A 32 -7.74 -14.24 -0.12
N PRO A 33 -7.87 -14.86 1.07
CA PRO A 33 -8.61 -14.25 2.17
C PRO A 33 -7.98 -12.94 2.64
N LEU A 34 -6.65 -12.89 2.80
CA LEU A 34 -5.92 -11.68 3.16
C LEU A 34 -6.17 -10.56 2.15
N MET A 35 -6.13 -10.88 0.86
CA MET A 35 -6.31 -9.90 -0.21
C MET A 35 -7.74 -9.37 -0.29
N ILE A 36 -8.73 -10.21 0.01
CA ILE A 36 -10.13 -9.79 0.14
C ILE A 36 -10.28 -8.83 1.33
N THR A 37 -9.74 -9.19 2.50
CA THR A 37 -9.75 -8.31 3.68
C THR A 37 -9.09 -6.97 3.39
N TRP A 38 -7.90 -6.99 2.79
CA TRP A 38 -7.17 -5.80 2.37
C TRP A 38 -7.99 -4.90 1.44
N ARG A 39 -8.62 -5.47 0.41
CA ARG A 39 -9.48 -4.73 -0.52
C ARG A 39 -10.68 -4.13 0.21
N ASN A 40 -11.38 -4.93 1.02
CA ASN A 40 -12.57 -4.50 1.75
C ASN A 40 -12.27 -3.36 2.73
N ILE A 41 -11.08 -3.34 3.36
CA ILE A 41 -10.65 -2.23 4.21
C ILE A 41 -10.44 -0.95 3.38
N ARG A 42 -9.77 -1.05 2.22
CA ARG A 42 -9.52 0.11 1.34
C ARG A 42 -10.80 0.67 0.72
N GLU A 43 -11.76 -0.18 0.35
CA GLU A 43 -13.07 0.25 -0.17
C GLU A 43 -13.87 1.06 0.86
N ARG A 44 -13.77 0.69 2.14
CA ARG A 44 -14.44 1.37 3.26
C ARG A 44 -13.72 2.64 3.72
N ARG A 45 -12.48 2.88 3.28
CA ARG A 45 -11.62 3.97 3.76
C ARG A 45 -11.25 4.90 2.60
N PRO A 46 -11.95 6.05 2.41
CA PRO A 46 -11.69 6.98 1.31
C PRO A 46 -10.21 7.41 1.17
N LEU A 47 -9.49 7.52 2.29
CA LEU A 47 -8.05 7.87 2.36
C LEU A 47 -7.09 6.76 1.87
N LEU A 48 -7.63 5.57 1.60
CA LEU A 48 -6.92 4.36 1.17
C LEU A 48 -7.47 3.80 -0.15
N LYS A 49 -8.58 4.33 -0.68
CA LYS A 49 -9.15 3.84 -1.93
C LYS A 49 -8.10 3.89 -3.02
N ASN A 50 -8.00 2.81 -3.82
CA ASN A 50 -7.41 2.88 -5.14
C ASN A 50 -8.55 3.31 -6.08
N TYR A 51 -8.57 4.57 -6.51
CA TYR A 51 -9.38 4.87 -7.68
C TYR A 51 -8.62 4.32 -8.88
N ASP A 52 -9.13 3.21 -9.42
CA ASP A 52 -8.84 2.84 -10.79
C ASP A 52 -9.17 4.02 -11.70
N LYS A 53 -8.32 4.27 -12.70
CA LYS A 53 -8.56 5.23 -13.79
C LYS A 53 -9.79 4.89 -14.66
N LEU A 54 -10.63 3.95 -14.24
CA LEU A 54 -11.77 3.42 -14.98
C LEU A 54 -12.89 3.05 -14.00
N LEU A 55 -13.58 4.02 -13.39
CA LEU A 55 -14.99 3.88 -12.99
C LEU A 55 -15.50 5.17 -12.31
N MET A 56 -15.61 6.25 -13.08
CA MET A 56 -16.59 7.31 -12.81
C MET A 56 -17.28 7.73 -14.10
N CYS A 57 -18.01 6.80 -14.70
CA CYS A 57 -19.19 7.12 -15.49
C CYS A 57 -20.42 6.63 -14.70
N TYR A 58 -20.74 7.30 -13.60
CA TYR A 58 -22.07 7.14 -13.03
C TYR A 58 -23.03 8.06 -13.80
N HIS A 59 -23.99 7.45 -14.46
CA HIS A 59 -25.05 8.09 -15.22
C HIS A 59 -25.82 9.12 -14.37
N LEU A 60 -25.75 10.38 -14.78
CA LEU A 60 -26.88 11.31 -14.70
C LEU A 60 -27.07 11.93 -16.09
N CYS A 61 -27.52 11.10 -17.04
CA CYS A 61 -28.11 11.61 -18.28
C CYS A 61 -29.55 12.03 -17.96
N SER A 62 -29.78 13.33 -17.77
CA SER A 62 -31.14 13.86 -17.80
C SER A 62 -31.64 13.80 -19.25
N VAL A 63 -32.70 13.02 -19.50
CA VAL A 63 -33.33 12.98 -20.81
C VAL A 63 -34.07 14.29 -21.04
N ALA A 64 -33.46 15.21 -21.78
CA ALA A 64 -34.18 16.34 -22.38
C ALA A 64 -34.38 16.02 -23.87
N SER A 65 -35.53 15.45 -24.20
CA SER A 65 -35.95 15.27 -25.59
C SER A 65 -36.58 16.58 -26.07
N LEU A 66 -36.07 17.09 -27.18
CA LEU A 66 -36.95 17.36 -28.34
C LEU A 66 -36.35 16.86 -29.67
N ASP A 67 -35.04 16.57 -29.77
CA ASP A 67 -34.43 16.06 -31.02
C ASP A 67 -33.40 14.91 -30.84
N GLY A 68 -33.49 14.12 -29.76
CA GLY A 68 -32.69 12.89 -29.62
C GLY A 68 -31.17 13.09 -29.41
N VAL A 69 -30.69 14.31 -29.15
CA VAL A 69 -29.31 14.58 -28.79
C VAL A 69 -29.13 14.50 -27.27
N ILE A 70 -28.34 13.52 -26.81
CA ILE A 70 -27.95 13.40 -25.40
C ILE A 70 -26.84 14.43 -25.13
N ILE A 71 -27.16 15.50 -24.41
CA ILE A 71 -26.16 16.48 -23.96
C ILE A 71 -25.70 16.08 -22.55
N CYS A 72 -24.53 15.43 -22.47
CA CYS A 72 -23.83 15.24 -21.20
C CYS A 72 -23.03 16.50 -20.88
N ARG A 73 -23.42 17.24 -19.83
CA ARG A 73 -22.55 18.30 -19.28
C ARG A 73 -21.51 17.65 -18.38
N MET A 74 -20.24 17.76 -18.75
CA MET A 74 -19.13 17.53 -17.82
C MET A 74 -19.18 18.63 -16.76
N HIS A 75 -19.67 18.30 -15.56
CA HIS A 75 -19.37 19.11 -14.39
C HIS A 75 -18.01 18.66 -13.87
N GLU A 76 -17.01 19.49 -14.11
CA GLU A 76 -15.69 19.40 -13.48
C GLU A 76 -15.91 19.65 -11.98
N TYR A 77 -15.92 18.59 -11.18
CA TYR A 77 -15.90 18.72 -9.73
C TYR A 77 -14.45 18.97 -9.31
N ASP A 78 -14.21 20.14 -8.72
CA ASP A 78 -12.93 20.55 -8.17
C ASP A 78 -12.26 19.43 -7.34
N ASN A 79 -11.05 19.05 -7.74
CA ASN A 79 -9.97 18.53 -6.90
C ASN A 79 -10.30 17.44 -5.84
N PHE A 80 -11.00 16.35 -6.22
CA PHE A 80 -10.89 15.13 -5.42
C PHE A 80 -9.64 14.36 -5.83
N ILE A 81 -8.49 14.69 -5.24
CA ILE A 81 -7.31 13.84 -5.37
C ILE A 81 -7.68 12.49 -4.78
N ALA A 82 -7.80 11.49 -5.65
CA ALA A 82 -7.77 10.09 -5.26
C ALA A 82 -6.47 9.86 -4.47
N ASN A 83 -6.57 9.92 -3.14
CA ASN A 83 -5.43 9.78 -2.22
C ASN A 83 -5.01 8.31 -2.11
N ASN A 84 -4.81 7.66 -3.26
CA ASN A 84 -4.16 6.36 -3.32
C ASN A 84 -2.77 6.56 -2.70
N THR A 85 -2.41 5.73 -1.74
CA THR A 85 -1.07 5.76 -1.15
C THR A 85 -0.33 4.47 -1.43
N SER A 86 0.91 4.64 -1.89
CA SER A 86 1.87 3.55 -2.11
C SER A 86 2.43 3.01 -0.80
N PHE A 87 2.35 3.76 0.31
CA PHE A 87 2.82 3.33 1.63
C PHE A 87 1.73 3.55 2.70
N PRO A 88 0.67 2.70 2.70
CA PRO A 88 -0.54 2.91 3.50
C PRO A 88 -0.43 2.61 4.99
N ILE A 89 0.71 2.12 5.47
CA ILE A 89 0.74 1.35 6.72
C ILE A 89 0.21 2.11 7.93
N TYR A 90 0.57 3.39 8.07
CA TYR A 90 0.15 4.23 9.19
C TYR A 90 -1.24 4.87 9.01
N LYS A 91 -1.88 4.66 7.86
CA LYS A 91 -3.27 5.07 7.60
C LYS A 91 -4.29 4.01 8.02
N TYR A 92 -3.87 2.75 8.21
CA TYR A 92 -4.74 1.73 8.78
C TYR A 92 -5.00 2.03 10.26
N LYS A 93 -6.18 1.68 10.75
CA LYS A 93 -6.44 1.61 12.18
C LYS A 93 -5.70 0.42 12.77
N ARG A 94 -5.51 0.44 14.09
CA ARG A 94 -4.89 -0.66 14.82
C ARG A 94 -5.61 -1.98 14.57
N GLU A 95 -6.94 -1.98 14.64
CA GLU A 95 -7.78 -3.17 14.49
C GLU A 95 -7.73 -3.70 13.05
N GLU A 96 -7.78 -2.79 12.06
CA GLU A 96 -7.64 -3.12 10.64
C GLU A 96 -6.29 -3.78 10.35
N LEU A 97 -5.22 -3.26 10.95
CA LEU A 97 -3.89 -3.81 10.75
C LEU A 97 -3.69 -5.16 11.46
N LEU A 98 -4.30 -5.36 12.63
CA LEU A 98 -4.30 -6.66 13.31
C LEU A 98 -5.07 -7.70 12.50
N GLU A 99 -6.22 -7.34 11.92
CA GLU A 99 -6.98 -8.24 11.03
C GLU A 99 -6.15 -8.65 9.80
N LEU A 100 -5.40 -7.72 9.21
CA LEU A 100 -4.46 -8.01 8.12
C LEU A 100 -3.30 -8.90 8.57
N CYS A 101 -2.79 -8.69 9.79
CA CYS A 101 -1.74 -9.55 10.34
C CYS A 101 -2.21 -10.97 10.62
N ASP A 102 -3.43 -11.16 11.09
CA ASP A 102 -4.02 -12.49 11.26
C ASP A 102 -4.16 -13.20 9.89
N GLY A 103 -4.63 -12.47 8.88
CA GLY A 103 -4.66 -12.97 7.49
C GLY A 103 -3.28 -13.35 6.96
N TYR A 104 -2.26 -12.55 7.26
CA TYR A 104 -0.87 -12.83 6.86
C TYR A 104 -0.29 -14.04 7.60
N ALA A 105 -0.58 -14.22 8.89
CA ALA A 105 -0.15 -15.40 9.63
C ALA A 105 -0.78 -16.70 9.08
N ASN A 106 -2.06 -16.64 8.70
CA ASN A 106 -2.79 -17.77 8.11
C ASN A 106 -2.19 -18.27 6.79
N LEU A 107 -1.51 -17.41 6.04
CA LEU A 107 -0.78 -17.79 4.82
C LEU A 107 0.18 -18.94 5.07
N PHE A 108 1.00 -18.83 6.13
CA PHE A 108 2.03 -19.81 6.47
C PHE A 108 1.43 -21.13 6.93
N MET A 109 0.28 -21.09 7.62
CA MET A 109 -0.45 -22.30 8.04
C MET A 109 -1.11 -23.02 6.85
N CYS A 110 -1.55 -22.29 5.83
CA CYS A 110 -2.23 -22.85 4.67
C CYS A 110 -1.26 -23.39 3.59
N ALA A 111 -0.30 -22.56 3.17
CA ALA A 111 0.60 -22.87 2.05
C ALA A 111 1.86 -23.65 2.49
N GLY A 112 2.23 -23.56 3.77
CA GLY A 112 3.51 -24.02 4.28
C GLY A 112 4.64 -23.03 4.01
N SER A 113 5.58 -22.92 4.95
CA SER A 113 6.70 -21.97 4.88
C SER A 113 7.63 -22.21 3.68
N GLU A 114 7.83 -23.47 3.31
CA GLU A 114 8.68 -23.85 2.17
C GLU A 114 8.13 -23.31 0.85
N SER A 115 6.85 -23.53 0.57
CA SER A 115 6.18 -23.03 -0.65
C SER A 115 6.27 -21.51 -0.77
N ILE A 116 6.04 -20.80 0.34
CA ILE A 116 6.10 -19.33 0.40
C ILE A 116 7.52 -18.86 0.13
N THR A 117 8.51 -19.50 0.75
CA THR A 117 9.94 -19.14 0.63
C THR A 117 10.44 -19.36 -0.80
N ILE A 118 10.02 -20.45 -1.43
CA ILE A 118 10.40 -20.75 -2.82
C ILE A 118 9.71 -19.77 -3.79
N CYS A 119 8.46 -19.39 -3.52
CA CYS A 119 7.66 -18.49 -4.35
C CYS A 119 7.72 -17.01 -3.91
N LEU A 120 8.77 -16.58 -3.22
CA LEU A 120 8.89 -15.20 -2.67
C LEU A 120 8.76 -14.08 -3.70
N ASN A 121 9.12 -14.33 -4.96
CA ASN A 121 9.05 -13.35 -6.04
C ASN A 121 7.73 -13.40 -6.82
N ASP A 122 6.80 -14.28 -6.46
CA ASP A 122 5.43 -14.22 -6.97
C ASP A 122 4.79 -12.89 -6.56
N GLU A 123 4.13 -12.23 -7.51
CA GLU A 123 3.59 -10.87 -7.33
C GLU A 123 2.70 -10.73 -6.09
N MET A 124 1.87 -11.73 -5.81
CA MET A 124 0.95 -11.72 -4.67
C MET A 124 1.67 -11.96 -3.35
N VAL A 125 2.59 -12.94 -3.35
CA VAL A 125 3.42 -13.28 -2.18
C VAL A 125 4.30 -12.11 -1.79
N ARG A 126 4.96 -11.53 -2.79
CA ARG A 126 5.82 -10.38 -2.63
C ARG A 126 5.05 -9.16 -2.14
N PHE A 127 3.89 -8.87 -2.74
CA PHE A 127 3.01 -7.80 -2.26
C PHE A 127 2.66 -7.96 -0.78
N ALA A 128 2.19 -9.15 -0.38
CA ALA A 128 1.81 -9.42 1.00
C ALA A 128 3.01 -9.33 1.95
N ARG A 129 4.16 -9.88 1.56
CA ARG A 129 5.41 -9.80 2.32
C ARG A 129 5.87 -8.36 2.51
N ASP A 130 5.88 -7.57 1.45
CA ASP A 130 6.41 -6.21 1.52
C ASP A 130 5.51 -5.32 2.40
N HIS A 131 4.19 -5.49 2.33
CA HIS A 131 3.25 -4.66 3.09
C HIS A 131 3.08 -5.11 4.55
N PHE A 132 3.19 -6.41 4.83
CA PHE A 132 2.81 -6.99 6.13
C PHE A 132 3.93 -7.78 6.80
N GLY A 133 4.91 -8.26 6.03
CA GLY A 133 5.94 -9.19 6.49
C GLY A 133 6.74 -8.69 7.67
N TYR A 134 7.21 -7.44 7.63
CA TYR A 134 7.93 -6.87 8.77
C TYR A 134 7.05 -6.79 10.02
N ILE A 135 5.84 -6.24 9.86
CA ILE A 135 5.00 -5.77 10.96
C ILE A 135 4.27 -6.91 11.64
N CYS A 136 3.80 -7.86 10.85
CA CYS A 136 2.96 -8.96 11.30
C CYS A 136 3.78 -10.16 11.81
N THR A 137 5.10 -10.05 11.86
CA THR A 137 5.93 -11.07 12.51
C THR A 137 5.72 -11.08 14.03
N PRO A 138 5.77 -12.27 14.67
CA PRO A 138 5.66 -12.38 16.13
C PRO A 138 6.69 -11.52 16.88
N GLN A 139 7.88 -11.31 16.29
CA GLN A 139 8.95 -10.52 16.89
C GLN A 139 8.67 -9.01 16.87
N ASN A 140 8.01 -8.50 15.82
CA ASN A 140 7.83 -7.06 15.64
C ASN A 140 6.44 -6.56 16.02
N ILE A 141 5.38 -7.37 15.88
CA ILE A 141 3.99 -6.89 16.00
C ILE A 141 3.73 -6.13 17.30
N LYS A 142 4.20 -6.64 18.44
CA LYS A 142 4.03 -5.98 19.74
C LYS A 142 4.76 -4.63 19.80
N ARG A 143 5.98 -4.57 19.27
CA ARG A 143 6.80 -3.34 19.25
C ARG A 143 6.21 -2.32 18.28
N PHE A 144 5.92 -2.73 17.06
CA PHE A 144 5.30 -1.88 16.04
C PHE A 144 3.99 -1.26 16.55
N MET A 145 3.11 -2.09 17.14
CA MET A 145 1.81 -1.66 17.65
C MET A 145 1.91 -0.70 18.85
N LYS A 146 3.03 -0.65 19.58
CA LYS A 146 3.29 0.34 20.62
C LYS A 146 3.48 1.74 20.02
N HIS A 147 4.19 1.82 18.89
CA HIS A 147 4.51 3.07 18.21
C HIS A 147 3.40 3.54 17.26
N HIS A 148 2.66 2.61 16.67
CA HIS A 148 1.64 2.87 15.66
C HIS A 148 0.63 3.96 16.06
N VAL A 149 0.07 3.90 17.28
CA VAL A 149 -0.94 4.87 17.73
C VAL A 149 -0.42 6.30 17.71
N CYS A 150 0.81 6.51 18.20
CA CYS A 150 1.42 7.84 18.20
C CYS A 150 1.69 8.33 16.77
N ILE A 151 2.24 7.45 15.92
CA ILE A 151 2.53 7.80 14.51
C ILE A 151 1.25 8.19 13.79
N SER A 152 0.19 7.38 13.85
CA SER A 152 -1.08 7.68 13.18
C SER A 152 -1.69 8.99 13.67
N MET A 153 -1.60 9.31 14.96
CA MET A 153 -2.06 10.60 15.50
C MET A 153 -1.21 11.77 15.02
N ALA A 154 0.12 11.64 15.04
CA ALA A 154 1.03 12.69 14.58
C ALA A 154 0.90 12.96 13.07
N LEU A 155 0.61 11.92 12.28
CA LEU A 155 0.38 12.02 10.85
C LEU A 155 -1.01 12.56 10.48
N ALA A 156 -1.97 12.50 11.39
CA ALA A 156 -3.29 13.10 11.22
C ALA A 156 -3.29 14.63 11.51
N ASP A 157 -2.20 15.18 12.02
CA ASP A 157 -2.05 16.63 12.17
C ASP A 157 -1.94 17.29 10.78
N THR A 158 -2.56 18.46 10.64
CA THR A 158 -2.62 19.26 9.41
C THR A 158 -1.26 19.61 8.81
N ASN A 159 -0.21 19.74 9.65
CA ASN A 159 1.15 19.94 9.17
C ASN A 159 1.70 18.70 8.45
N SER A 160 1.38 17.51 8.96
CA SER A 160 1.81 16.22 8.40
C SER A 160 0.97 15.78 7.20
N GLU A 161 -0.25 16.29 7.06
CA GLU A 161 -1.14 16.00 5.93
C GLU A 161 -0.50 16.43 4.60
N LYS A 162 0.24 17.54 4.58
CA LYS A 162 0.99 18.00 3.40
C LYS A 162 2.05 17.00 2.94
N CYS A 163 2.63 16.22 3.86
CA CYS A 163 3.62 15.21 3.51
C CYS A 163 3.01 14.06 2.70
N GLN A 164 1.70 13.82 2.80
CA GLN A 164 1.01 12.72 2.09
C GLN A 164 1.16 12.81 0.58
N MET A 165 1.37 14.01 0.03
CA MET A 165 1.59 14.22 -1.40
C MET A 165 2.79 13.46 -1.95
N PHE A 166 3.78 13.15 -1.11
CA PHE A 166 4.99 12.44 -1.53
C PHE A 166 4.80 10.93 -1.67
N ILE A 167 3.83 10.34 -0.95
CA ILE A 167 3.52 8.90 -1.01
C ILE A 167 2.22 8.63 -1.78
N GLY A 168 1.91 9.51 -2.74
CA GLY A 168 0.82 9.29 -3.69
C GLY A 168 1.17 8.17 -4.66
N GLY A 169 0.29 7.18 -4.78
CA GLY A 169 0.52 6.05 -5.67
C GLY A 169 -0.45 4.89 -5.45
N VAL A 170 -0.49 3.97 -6.41
CA VAL A 170 -1.30 2.75 -6.33
C VAL A 170 -0.46 1.66 -5.67
N ALA A 171 -0.98 1.08 -4.58
CA ALA A 171 -0.41 -0.11 -3.96
C ALA A 171 -1.19 -1.33 -4.48
N GLU A 172 -0.65 -2.04 -5.46
CA GLU A 172 -1.26 -3.23 -6.07
C GLU A 172 -0.23 -4.34 -6.32
N PRO A 173 -0.64 -5.62 -6.24
CA PRO A 173 0.22 -6.72 -6.64
C PRO A 173 0.75 -6.55 -8.07
N GLY A 174 2.06 -6.72 -8.25
CA GLY A 174 2.73 -6.58 -9.55
C GLY A 174 3.07 -5.15 -9.97
N ASN A 175 2.64 -4.13 -9.23
CA ASN A 175 2.89 -2.72 -9.57
C ASN A 175 3.92 -2.05 -8.64
N ASP A 176 5.21 -2.31 -8.90
CA ASP A 176 6.30 -1.81 -8.03
C ASP A 176 7.09 -0.63 -8.59
N GLN A 177 6.90 -0.28 -9.86
CA GLN A 177 7.74 0.71 -10.57
C GLN A 177 7.78 2.09 -9.91
N ASN A 178 6.79 2.42 -9.08
CA ASN A 178 6.72 3.69 -8.35
C ASN A 178 6.53 3.48 -6.84
N LYS A 179 6.76 2.27 -6.34
CA LYS A 179 6.53 1.91 -4.94
C LYS A 179 7.34 2.79 -3.97
N CYS A 180 8.59 3.08 -4.32
CA CYS A 180 9.50 3.89 -3.51
C CYS A 180 9.59 5.36 -3.92
N ARG A 181 8.85 5.76 -4.96
CA ARG A 181 8.83 7.14 -5.42
C ARG A 181 8.32 8.05 -4.32
N GLY A 182 9.11 9.05 -3.95
CA GLY A 182 8.74 10.05 -2.94
C GLY A 182 8.83 9.59 -1.48
N VAL A 183 9.17 8.33 -1.21
CA VAL A 183 9.23 7.80 0.18
C VAL A 183 10.29 8.51 1.02
N ARG A 184 11.42 8.90 0.42
CA ARG A 184 12.46 9.67 1.10
C ARG A 184 11.97 11.08 1.47
N GLN A 185 11.36 11.78 0.52
CA GLN A 185 10.78 13.11 0.75
C GLN A 185 9.67 13.05 1.80
N TYR A 186 8.85 11.99 1.79
CA TYR A 186 7.86 11.75 2.82
C TYR A 186 8.49 11.59 4.20
N TYR A 187 9.49 10.71 4.33
CA TYR A 187 10.21 10.50 5.57
C TYR A 187 10.83 11.80 6.08
N ASP A 188 11.55 12.54 5.23
CA ASP A 188 12.18 13.81 5.60
C ASP A 188 11.14 14.86 6.06
N CYS A 189 9.96 14.88 5.43
CA CYS A 189 8.86 15.78 5.78
C CYS A 189 8.26 15.47 7.15
N ILE A 190 8.04 14.19 7.49
CA ILE A 190 7.41 13.81 8.78
C ILE A 190 8.41 13.68 9.93
N LYS A 191 9.72 13.56 9.62
CA LYS A 191 10.79 13.25 10.58
C LYS A 191 10.77 14.14 11.82
N TRP A 192 10.70 15.45 11.62
CA TRP A 192 10.71 16.41 12.71
C TRP A 192 9.51 16.22 13.65
N GLU A 193 8.32 16.09 13.06
CA GLU A 193 7.07 15.95 13.80
C GLU A 193 7.04 14.67 14.63
N ILE A 194 7.45 13.55 14.03
CA ILE A 194 7.53 12.26 14.73
C ILE A 194 8.56 12.30 15.84
N MET A 195 9.72 12.91 15.59
CA MET A 195 10.77 13.02 16.61
C MET A 195 10.30 13.83 17.82
N GLN A 196 9.57 14.93 17.61
CA GLN A 196 9.08 15.79 18.68
C GLN A 196 7.91 15.16 19.45
N LYS A 197 6.94 14.54 18.76
CA LYS A 197 5.73 14.00 19.39
C LYS A 197 5.87 12.58 19.91
N CYS A 198 6.60 11.73 19.19
CA CYS A 198 6.66 10.29 19.45
C CYS A 198 8.06 9.80 19.85
N GLY A 199 9.07 10.66 19.80
CA GLY A 199 10.44 10.35 20.22
C GLY A 199 11.25 9.58 19.18
N ASN A 200 12.57 9.51 19.42
CA ASN A 200 13.55 8.96 18.47
C ASN A 200 13.41 7.44 18.23
N GLU A 201 12.92 6.68 19.22
CA GLU A 201 12.66 5.24 19.04
C GLU A 201 11.59 4.98 17.98
N THR A 202 10.55 5.83 17.94
CA THR A 202 9.48 5.75 16.94
C THR A 202 10.01 6.02 15.53
N LEU A 203 10.95 6.95 15.39
CA LEU A 203 11.58 7.24 14.10
C LEU A 203 12.34 6.03 13.54
N LYS A 204 13.04 5.27 14.40
CA LYS A 204 13.71 4.02 14.01
C LYS A 204 12.72 2.96 13.51
N GLU A 205 11.53 2.89 14.10
CA GLU A 205 10.47 1.97 13.64
C GLU A 205 9.98 2.34 12.23
N ILE A 206 9.86 3.64 11.94
CA ILE A 206 9.50 4.13 10.60
C ILE A 206 10.60 3.79 9.60
N GLU A 207 11.86 4.05 9.92
CA GLU A 207 13.00 3.72 9.06
C GLU A 207 13.05 2.22 8.74
N ALA A 208 12.89 1.38 9.76
CA ALA A 208 12.89 -0.06 9.57
C ALA A 208 11.71 -0.52 8.69
N SER A 209 10.51 0.02 8.93
CA SER A 209 9.32 -0.28 8.11
C SER A 209 9.52 0.12 6.64
N ILE A 210 10.16 1.27 6.38
CA ILE A 210 10.45 1.74 5.02
C ILE A 210 11.49 0.84 4.32
N ASN A 211 12.56 0.48 5.02
CA ASN A 211 13.61 -0.38 4.46
C ASN A 211 13.06 -1.79 4.15
N GLU A 212 12.24 -2.34 5.02
CA GLU A 212 11.61 -3.66 4.84
C GLU A 212 10.48 -3.65 3.81
N TYR A 213 9.86 -2.49 3.60
CA TYR A 213 9.01 -2.27 2.44
C TYR A 213 9.81 -2.32 1.13
N GLY A 214 11.14 -2.26 1.18
CA GLY A 214 12.03 -2.34 0.02
C GLY A 214 12.48 -0.98 -0.52
N CYS A 215 12.27 0.10 0.24
CA CYS A 215 12.70 1.44 -0.14
C CYS A 215 13.91 1.87 0.68
N ASN A 216 14.99 2.25 0.02
CA ASN A 216 16.23 2.61 0.71
C ASN A 216 16.28 4.12 1.00
N LEU A 217 16.37 4.49 2.28
CA LEU A 217 16.52 5.90 2.69
C LEU A 217 17.95 6.45 2.52
N ARG A 218 18.94 5.60 2.25
CA ARG A 218 20.37 5.95 2.17
C ARG A 218 20.85 6.28 0.76
N THR A 219 20.03 6.05 -0.27
CA THR A 219 20.37 6.34 -1.67
C THR A 219 19.66 7.60 -2.13
#